data_AF-A0A5P2AUC0-F1
#
_entry.id   AF-A0A5P2AUC0-F1
#
_cell.length_a   1.000
_cell.length_b   1.000
_cell.length_c   1.000
_cell.angle_alpha   90.00
_cell.angle_beta   90.00
_cell.angle_gamma   90.00
#
_symmetry.space_group_name_H-M   'P 1'
#
loop_
_entity.id
_entity.type
_entity.pdbx_description
1 polymer ?
#
loop_
_entity_poly.entity_id
_entity_poly.type
_entity_poly.pdbx_seq_one_letter_code
_entity_poly.pdbx_strand_id
1 'polypeptide(L)'
;MTPADLSLTVLHAVRRAVDDGALRVEVPPRIKVERARPGGSGEYASNVALTLARSAGRSAREVAGIIEERLRDAPGLRGVEITGPGFLNFTLRGDAGSEVVRAIRAAGSSYGHGTALAGTTVRFAEVTESRAALVTEVVERLLRSQGADVSTRAAGGGERVYVHPGAYEAERFGSDAARWALLRAAPHDRPLDGGPLLAQHERNSLFRVRYAYSRVRRLLVNGDQLGTAPAYETSVHAPALLGALGDHPAVLLAAARHRAPDRLARHLEALADALLAFQHTVLPLGDEKPSAAHRSRLALAEAAGTVLAGGLSVLGISAPDRI
;
A
#
# COMPACT_ATOMS: atom_id res chain seq x y z
N MET A 1 1.19 -10.95 -5.66
CA MET A 1 1.48 -11.21 -7.08
C MET A 1 0.16 -11.32 -7.84
N THR A 2 -0.03 -10.57 -8.92
CA THR A 2 -1.20 -10.72 -9.84
C THR A 2 -0.98 -11.82 -10.87
N PRO A 3 -2.04 -12.29 -11.58
CA PRO A 3 -1.85 -13.18 -12.73
C PRO A 3 -0.98 -12.58 -13.84
N ALA A 4 -1.02 -11.26 -14.03
CA ALA A 4 -0.19 -10.54 -14.99
C ALA A 4 1.28 -10.51 -14.55
N ASP A 5 1.53 -10.19 -13.27
CA ASP A 5 2.87 -10.22 -12.67
C ASP A 5 3.45 -11.64 -12.73
N LEU A 6 2.63 -12.66 -12.44
CA LEU A 6 3.03 -14.06 -12.52
C LEU A 6 3.37 -14.45 -13.97
N SER A 7 2.53 -14.07 -14.94
CA SER A 7 2.79 -14.31 -16.37
C SER A 7 4.11 -13.65 -16.81
N LEU A 8 4.38 -12.42 -16.37
CA LEU A 8 5.63 -11.71 -16.66
C LEU A 8 6.83 -12.35 -15.96
N THR A 9 6.65 -12.80 -14.71
CA THR A 9 7.69 -13.50 -13.94
C THR A 9 8.09 -14.81 -14.61
N VAL A 10 7.11 -15.60 -15.08
CA VAL A 10 7.38 -16.84 -15.84
C VAL A 10 8.04 -16.51 -17.18
N LEU A 11 7.67 -15.42 -17.84
CA LEU A 11 8.31 -14.98 -19.10
C LEU A 11 9.76 -14.60 -18.88
N HIS A 12 10.08 -13.88 -17.81
CA HIS A 12 11.46 -13.59 -17.44
C HIS A 12 12.25 -14.85 -17.10
N ALA A 13 11.65 -15.84 -16.44
CA ALA A 13 12.31 -17.12 -16.19
C ALA A 13 12.64 -17.85 -17.49
N VAL A 14 11.75 -17.85 -18.48
CA VAL A 14 12.01 -18.43 -19.81
C VAL A 14 13.10 -17.67 -20.55
N ARG A 15 13.08 -16.32 -20.54
CA ARG A 15 14.15 -15.50 -21.15
C ARG A 15 15.50 -15.82 -20.55
N ARG A 16 15.61 -15.83 -19.21
CA ARG A 16 16.85 -16.18 -18.53
C ARG A 16 17.36 -17.56 -18.94
N ALA A 17 16.47 -18.55 -19.04
CA ALA A 17 16.83 -19.89 -19.50
C ALA A 17 17.35 -19.93 -20.95
N VAL A 18 16.93 -19.00 -21.81
CA VAL A 18 17.47 -18.87 -23.17
C VAL A 18 18.80 -18.13 -23.15
N ASP A 19 18.87 -17.03 -22.42
CA ASP A 19 20.07 -16.18 -22.32
C ASP A 19 21.28 -16.93 -21.73
N ASP A 20 21.04 -17.82 -20.76
CA ASP A 20 22.08 -18.67 -20.15
C ASP A 20 22.31 -20.00 -20.89
N GLY A 21 21.60 -20.24 -21.99
CA GLY A 21 21.76 -21.40 -22.86
C GLY A 21 21.14 -22.69 -22.35
N ALA A 22 20.42 -22.68 -21.22
CA ALA A 22 19.73 -23.86 -20.69
C ALA A 22 18.54 -24.32 -21.55
N LEU A 23 17.94 -23.40 -22.31
CA LEU A 23 16.93 -23.65 -23.33
C LEU A 23 17.35 -23.04 -24.67
N ARG A 24 17.14 -23.78 -25.76
CA ARG A 24 17.35 -23.31 -27.13
C ARG A 24 16.01 -23.20 -27.84
N VAL A 25 15.24 -22.18 -27.50
CA VAL A 25 13.90 -21.94 -28.05
C VAL A 25 13.71 -20.47 -28.39
N GLU A 26 12.81 -20.17 -29.32
CA GLU A 26 12.30 -18.81 -29.48
C GLU A 26 11.45 -18.44 -28.24
N VAL A 27 11.74 -17.29 -27.63
CA VAL A 27 11.02 -16.82 -26.46
C VAL A 27 9.62 -16.36 -26.90
N PRO A 28 8.53 -16.92 -26.33
CA PRO A 28 7.18 -16.50 -26.69
C PRO A 28 6.93 -15.04 -26.27
N PRO A 29 6.15 -14.25 -27.04
CA PRO A 29 5.89 -12.85 -26.72
C PRO A 29 5.05 -12.67 -25.44
N ARG A 30 4.29 -13.70 -25.07
CA ARG A 30 3.47 -13.74 -23.85
C ARG A 30 3.36 -15.17 -23.34
N ILE A 31 3.27 -15.32 -22.02
CA ILE A 31 2.95 -16.58 -21.36
C ILE A 31 1.59 -16.44 -20.71
N LYS A 32 0.75 -17.46 -20.90
CA LYS A 32 -0.56 -17.53 -20.26
C LYS A 32 -0.43 -18.28 -18.94
N VAL A 33 -0.99 -17.69 -17.90
CA VAL A 33 -1.20 -18.31 -16.61
C VAL A 33 -2.70 -18.29 -16.32
N GLU A 34 -3.25 -19.44 -15.99
CA GLU A 34 -4.68 -19.63 -15.72
C GLU A 34 -4.89 -20.09 -14.28
N ARG A 35 -6.10 -19.91 -13.75
CA ARG A 35 -6.43 -20.52 -12.44
C ARG A 35 -6.40 -22.03 -12.56
N ALA A 36 -5.83 -22.68 -11.54
CA ALA A 36 -5.84 -24.13 -11.46
C ALA A 36 -7.29 -24.66 -11.42
N ARG A 37 -7.52 -25.84 -11.99
CA ARG A 37 -8.85 -26.48 -11.97
C ARG A 37 -9.21 -26.89 -10.54
N PRO A 38 -10.51 -26.94 -10.18
CA PRO A 38 -10.94 -27.45 -8.87
C PRO A 38 -10.33 -28.84 -8.61
N GLY A 39 -9.62 -28.99 -7.48
CA GLY A 39 -8.90 -30.23 -7.12
C GLY A 39 -7.49 -30.39 -7.71
N GLY A 40 -6.98 -29.39 -8.44
CA GLY A 40 -5.58 -29.36 -8.92
C GLY A 40 -4.59 -28.81 -7.89
N SER A 41 -3.30 -29.04 -8.12
CA SER A 41 -2.21 -28.47 -7.32
C SER A 41 -2.04 -26.96 -7.60
N GLY A 42 -1.81 -26.16 -6.56
CA GLY A 42 -1.53 -24.71 -6.67
C GLY A 42 -2.75 -23.80 -6.96
N GLU A 43 -2.52 -22.48 -6.93
CA GLU A 43 -3.55 -21.46 -7.21
C GLU A 43 -3.67 -21.14 -8.71
N TYR A 44 -2.54 -21.19 -9.41
CA TYR A 44 -2.42 -20.90 -10.82
C TYR A 44 -1.62 -21.98 -11.52
N ALA A 45 -1.81 -22.15 -12.83
CA ALA A 45 -1.07 -23.10 -13.65
C ALA A 45 -0.67 -22.50 -15.00
N SER A 46 0.43 -23.01 -15.56
CA SER A 46 0.84 -22.74 -16.93
C SER A 46 1.28 -24.01 -17.64
N ASN A 47 0.89 -24.12 -18.90
CA ASN A 47 1.30 -25.19 -19.80
C ASN A 47 2.56 -24.82 -20.62
N VAL A 48 3.26 -23.73 -20.28
CA VAL A 48 4.36 -23.20 -21.10
C VAL A 48 5.43 -24.25 -21.40
N ALA A 49 5.79 -25.10 -20.44
CA ALA A 49 6.79 -26.14 -20.67
C ALA A 49 6.36 -27.17 -21.73
N LEU A 50 5.05 -27.49 -21.82
CA LEU A 50 4.52 -28.36 -22.87
C LEU A 50 4.64 -27.69 -24.24
N THR A 51 4.39 -26.39 -24.31
CA THR A 51 4.48 -25.64 -25.57
C THR A 51 5.91 -25.47 -26.07
N LEU A 52 6.89 -25.40 -25.16
CA LEU A 52 8.31 -25.22 -25.49
C LEU A 52 9.07 -26.54 -25.67
N ALA A 53 8.54 -27.67 -25.21
CA ALA A 53 9.21 -28.97 -25.23
C ALA A 53 9.72 -29.38 -26.63
N ARG A 54 8.84 -29.27 -27.64
CA ARG A 54 9.15 -29.68 -29.01
C ARG A 54 10.27 -28.86 -29.61
N SER A 55 10.22 -27.53 -29.46
CA SER A 55 11.26 -26.64 -29.99
C SER A 55 12.56 -26.74 -29.21
N ALA A 56 12.50 -27.04 -27.90
CA ALA A 56 13.68 -27.25 -27.07
C ALA A 56 14.41 -28.57 -27.35
N GLY A 57 13.75 -29.54 -28.03
CA GLY A 57 14.28 -30.90 -28.20
C GLY A 57 14.38 -31.68 -26.89
N ARG A 58 13.54 -31.34 -25.90
CA ARG A 58 13.56 -31.91 -24.53
C ARG A 58 12.17 -32.35 -24.12
N SER A 59 12.06 -33.19 -23.08
CA SER A 59 10.75 -33.53 -22.52
C SER A 59 10.13 -32.31 -21.82
N ALA A 60 8.80 -32.21 -21.81
CA ALA A 60 8.10 -31.11 -21.15
C ALA A 60 8.40 -31.05 -19.64
N ARG A 61 8.68 -32.20 -19.00
CA ARG A 61 9.07 -32.25 -17.59
C ARG A 61 10.47 -31.66 -17.35
N GLU A 62 11.42 -31.92 -18.24
CA GLU A 62 12.75 -31.29 -18.15
C GLU A 62 12.68 -29.79 -18.38
N VAL A 63 11.90 -29.34 -19.37
CA VAL A 63 11.67 -27.90 -19.62
C VAL A 63 11.02 -27.24 -18.41
N ALA A 64 10.04 -27.89 -17.78
CA ALA A 64 9.41 -27.41 -16.56
C ALA A 64 10.42 -27.28 -15.42
N GLY A 65 11.33 -28.24 -15.24
CA GLY A 65 12.39 -28.20 -14.22
C GLY A 65 13.32 -26.99 -14.36
N ILE A 66 13.74 -26.69 -15.59
CA ILE A 66 14.63 -25.53 -15.87
C ILE A 66 13.94 -24.20 -15.54
N ILE A 67 12.65 -24.10 -15.87
CA ILE A 67 11.85 -22.90 -15.58
C ILE A 67 11.59 -22.80 -14.07
N GLU A 68 11.24 -23.91 -13.40
CA GLU A 68 10.99 -24.00 -11.96
C GLU A 68 12.21 -23.55 -11.14
N GLU A 69 13.40 -24.01 -11.51
CA GLU A 69 14.66 -23.61 -10.85
C GLU A 69 14.86 -22.09 -10.84
N ARG A 70 14.51 -21.41 -11.94
CA ARG A 70 14.62 -19.94 -12.08
C ARG A 70 13.49 -19.19 -11.38
N LEU A 71 12.43 -19.89 -10.97
CA LEU A 71 11.28 -19.33 -10.27
C LEU A 71 11.32 -19.57 -8.75
N ARG A 72 12.21 -20.44 -8.26
CA ARG A 72 12.28 -20.84 -6.85
C ARG A 72 12.40 -19.66 -5.88
N ASP A 73 13.16 -18.64 -6.27
CA ASP A 73 13.38 -17.43 -5.47
C ASP A 73 12.57 -16.21 -5.96
N ALA A 74 11.60 -16.43 -6.86
CA ALA A 74 10.82 -15.33 -7.40
C ALA A 74 9.97 -14.65 -6.30
N PRO A 75 10.08 -13.31 -6.14
CA PRO A 75 9.31 -12.59 -5.13
C PRO A 75 7.81 -12.80 -5.31
N GLY A 76 7.11 -13.23 -4.24
CA GLY A 76 5.66 -13.44 -4.27
C GLY A 76 5.22 -14.87 -4.60
N LEU A 77 6.14 -15.77 -5.00
CA LEU A 77 5.88 -17.20 -5.06
C LEU A 77 6.25 -17.87 -3.72
N ARG A 78 5.35 -18.72 -3.22
CA ARG A 78 5.63 -19.65 -2.11
C ARG A 78 6.31 -20.90 -2.64
N GLY A 79 5.91 -21.35 -3.82
CA GLY A 79 6.49 -22.51 -4.48
C GLY A 79 5.92 -22.75 -5.86
N VAL A 80 6.62 -23.59 -6.62
CA VAL A 80 6.21 -24.05 -7.94
C VAL A 80 6.28 -25.58 -7.93
N GLU A 81 5.21 -26.25 -8.35
CA GLU A 81 5.12 -27.71 -8.41
C GLU A 81 4.92 -28.17 -9.86
N ILE A 82 5.70 -29.18 -10.27
CA ILE A 82 5.61 -29.77 -11.61
C ILE A 82 4.70 -31.01 -11.56
N THR A 83 3.52 -30.91 -12.16
CA THR A 83 2.57 -32.03 -12.22
C THR A 83 2.41 -32.63 -13.61
N GLY A 84 2.03 -33.91 -13.65
CA GLY A 84 1.77 -34.65 -14.88
C GLY A 84 2.94 -34.58 -15.89
N PRO A 85 2.66 -34.31 -17.18
CA PRO A 85 3.68 -34.29 -18.23
C PRO A 85 4.60 -33.06 -18.20
N GLY A 86 4.33 -32.06 -17.35
CA GLY A 86 5.12 -30.82 -17.29
C GLY A 86 4.32 -29.55 -17.04
N PHE A 87 3.16 -29.62 -16.36
CA PHE A 87 2.44 -28.41 -15.97
C PHE A 87 3.16 -27.75 -14.78
N LEU A 88 3.36 -26.44 -14.86
CA LEU A 88 3.88 -25.64 -13.75
C LEU A 88 2.68 -25.13 -12.95
N ASN A 89 2.61 -25.49 -11.67
CA ASN A 89 1.56 -25.05 -10.76
C ASN A 89 2.16 -24.14 -9.70
N PHE A 90 1.60 -22.96 -9.54
CA PHE A 90 2.15 -21.89 -8.71
C PHE A 90 1.33 -21.75 -7.44
N THR A 91 2.01 -21.75 -6.30
CA THR A 91 1.44 -21.33 -5.01
C THR A 91 1.98 -19.96 -4.69
N LEU A 92 1.11 -18.97 -4.50
CA LEU A 92 1.52 -17.63 -4.13
C LEU A 92 1.85 -17.60 -2.63
N ARG A 93 2.66 -16.63 -2.18
CA ARG A 93 2.81 -16.36 -0.74
C ARG A 93 1.47 -15.86 -0.21
N GLY A 94 0.74 -16.74 0.49
CA GLY A 94 -0.69 -16.58 0.83
C GLY A 94 -1.00 -15.59 1.95
N ASP A 95 0.00 -15.13 2.72
CA ASP A 95 -0.29 -14.68 4.09
C ASP A 95 0.04 -13.21 4.33
N ALA A 96 0.67 -12.53 3.36
CA ALA A 96 1.08 -11.13 3.51
C ALA A 96 -0.10 -10.21 3.88
N GLY A 97 -1.29 -10.46 3.32
CA GLY A 97 -2.49 -9.70 3.69
C GLY A 97 -3.00 -9.98 5.10
N SER A 98 -2.95 -11.23 5.56
CA SER A 98 -3.37 -11.58 6.93
C SER A 98 -2.41 -10.98 7.96
N GLU A 99 -1.09 -11.04 7.69
CA GLU A 99 -0.07 -10.44 8.55
C GLU A 99 -0.21 -8.93 8.65
N VAL A 100 -0.37 -8.24 7.51
CA VAL A 100 -0.56 -6.79 7.47
C VAL A 100 -1.83 -6.39 8.21
N VAL A 101 -2.96 -7.05 7.97
CA VAL A 101 -4.23 -6.74 8.68
C VAL A 101 -4.10 -6.99 10.17
N ARG A 102 -3.44 -8.08 10.59
CA ARG A 102 -3.20 -8.39 12.01
C ARG A 102 -2.31 -7.33 12.66
N ALA A 103 -1.24 -6.92 12.00
CA ALA A 103 -0.32 -5.90 12.49
C ALA A 103 -1.03 -4.54 12.63
N ILE A 104 -1.84 -4.15 11.64
CA ILE A 104 -2.63 -2.91 11.70
C ILE A 104 -3.64 -2.95 12.83
N ARG A 105 -4.39 -4.06 12.99
CA ARG A 105 -5.35 -4.21 14.09
C ARG A 105 -4.70 -4.14 15.46
N ALA A 106 -3.52 -4.76 15.62
CA ALA A 106 -2.77 -4.73 16.87
C ALA A 106 -2.24 -3.32 17.20
N ALA A 107 -1.78 -2.56 16.20
CA ALA A 107 -1.20 -1.23 16.40
C ALA A 107 -2.24 -0.09 16.36
N GLY A 108 -3.41 -0.32 15.77
CA GLY A 108 -4.43 0.70 15.55
C GLY A 108 -3.90 1.89 14.75
N SER A 109 -4.23 3.11 15.20
CA SER A 109 -3.75 4.36 14.59
C SER A 109 -2.24 4.58 14.72
N SER A 110 -1.54 3.76 15.51
CA SER A 110 -0.08 3.79 15.66
C SER A 110 0.63 2.81 14.72
N TYR A 111 -0.07 2.17 13.78
CA TYR A 111 0.59 1.30 12.80
C TYR A 111 1.66 2.06 12.00
N GLY A 112 2.86 1.48 11.93
CA GLY A 112 4.03 2.11 11.32
C GLY A 112 4.82 3.05 12.24
N HIS A 113 4.36 3.28 13.46
CA HIS A 113 5.20 3.84 14.52
C HIS A 113 6.29 2.81 14.89
N GLY A 114 7.46 3.31 15.30
CA GLY A 114 8.61 2.48 15.60
C GLY A 114 9.60 3.16 16.52
N THR A 115 10.77 2.54 16.67
CA THR A 115 11.86 3.03 17.54
C THR A 115 13.16 3.23 16.77
N ALA A 116 13.09 3.33 15.44
CA ALA A 116 14.27 3.44 14.57
C ALA A 116 15.09 4.73 14.80
N LEU A 117 14.52 5.72 15.49
CA LEU A 117 15.20 6.94 15.92
C LEU A 117 15.34 7.03 17.45
N ALA A 118 15.14 5.92 18.18
CA ALA A 118 15.40 5.87 19.61
C ALA A 118 16.84 6.27 19.93
N GLY A 119 17.03 7.05 21.00
CA GLY A 119 18.32 7.64 21.36
C GLY A 119 18.74 8.84 20.52
N THR A 120 17.94 9.23 19.52
CA THR A 120 18.14 10.50 18.80
C THR A 120 17.38 11.60 19.52
N THR A 121 18.09 12.63 19.97
CA THR A 121 17.49 13.85 20.53
C THR A 121 17.51 14.95 19.47
N VAL A 122 16.35 15.54 19.18
CA VAL A 122 16.20 16.66 18.24
C VAL A 122 15.66 17.87 18.99
N ARG A 123 16.22 19.04 18.69
CA ARG A 123 15.77 20.33 19.20
C ARG A 123 15.60 21.28 18.04
N PHE A 124 14.39 21.80 17.85
CA PHE A 124 14.12 22.81 16.83
C PHE A 124 14.23 24.23 17.41
N ALA A 125 14.71 25.16 16.58
CA ALA A 125 14.66 26.57 16.92
C ALA A 125 13.21 27.11 16.90
N GLU A 126 12.98 28.25 17.55
CA GLU A 126 11.73 28.99 17.36
C GLU A 126 11.58 29.50 15.92
N VAL A 127 10.35 29.42 15.40
CA VAL A 127 10.02 29.76 14.02
C VAL A 127 8.74 30.60 14.00
N THR A 128 8.78 31.74 13.31
CA THR A 128 7.65 32.68 13.20
C THR A 128 6.90 32.56 11.87
N GLU A 129 7.57 32.09 10.81
CA GLU A 129 6.92 31.88 9.51
C GLU A 129 5.92 30.71 9.61
N SER A 130 4.69 30.93 9.16
CA SER A 130 3.55 30.06 9.45
C SER A 130 3.71 28.64 8.91
N ARG A 131 4.15 28.49 7.66
CA ARG A 131 4.36 27.16 7.07
C ARG A 131 5.49 26.43 7.77
N ALA A 132 6.60 27.11 8.03
CA ALA A 132 7.75 26.53 8.69
C ALA A 132 7.40 26.07 10.12
N ALA A 133 6.59 26.85 10.85
CA ALA A 133 6.06 26.46 12.16
C ALA A 133 5.19 25.20 12.07
N LEU A 134 4.24 25.15 11.14
CA LEU A 134 3.37 23.99 10.93
C LEU A 134 4.14 22.74 10.47
N VAL A 135 5.05 22.89 9.52
CA VAL A 135 5.90 21.79 9.04
C VAL A 135 6.76 21.26 10.19
N THR A 136 7.35 22.15 11.00
CA THR A 136 8.12 21.75 12.18
C THR A 136 7.25 20.98 13.16
N GLU A 137 6.04 21.46 13.47
CA GLU A 137 5.08 20.75 14.33
C GLU A 137 4.82 19.30 13.85
N VAL A 138 4.57 19.12 12.55
CA VAL A 138 4.31 17.78 11.98
C VAL A 138 5.57 16.92 11.95
N VAL A 139 6.74 17.51 11.66
CA VAL A 139 8.03 16.83 11.72
C VAL A 139 8.32 16.34 13.13
N GLU A 140 8.03 17.13 14.17
CA GLU A 140 8.16 16.70 15.56
C GLU A 140 7.26 15.50 15.88
N ARG A 141 6.02 15.49 15.38
CA ARG A 141 5.12 14.32 15.52
C ARG A 141 5.67 13.09 14.81
N LEU A 142 6.18 13.26 13.58
CA LEU A 142 6.82 12.20 12.81
C LEU A 142 8.04 11.63 13.54
N LEU A 143 8.93 12.49 14.06
CA LEU A 143 10.10 12.07 14.82
C LEU A 143 9.71 11.30 16.08
N ARG A 144 8.73 11.81 16.86
CA ARG A 144 8.20 11.10 18.05
C ARG A 144 7.58 9.76 17.69
N SER A 145 6.87 9.67 16.56
CA SER A 145 6.30 8.40 16.07
C SER A 145 7.36 7.33 15.78
N GLN A 146 8.61 7.73 15.58
CA GLN A 146 9.74 6.85 15.31
C GLN A 146 10.70 6.71 16.51
N GLY A 147 10.28 7.18 17.69
CA GLY A 147 10.99 7.01 18.95
C GLY A 147 12.05 8.07 19.27
N ALA A 148 12.16 9.14 18.48
CA ALA A 148 13.07 10.23 18.79
C ALA A 148 12.56 11.06 19.99
N ASP A 149 13.49 11.54 20.81
CA ASP A 149 13.19 12.53 21.85
C ASP A 149 13.21 13.93 21.23
N VAL A 150 12.08 14.62 21.29
CA VAL A 150 11.91 15.95 20.72
C VAL A 150 11.63 16.94 21.84
N SER A 151 12.69 17.64 22.22
CA SER A 151 12.68 18.65 23.28
C SER A 151 11.94 19.93 22.87
N THR A 152 11.52 20.72 23.85
CA THR A 152 10.87 22.02 23.65
C THR A 152 11.73 22.95 22.81
N ARG A 153 11.08 23.75 21.94
CA ARG A 153 11.75 24.80 21.18
C ARG A 153 12.43 25.78 22.14
N ALA A 154 13.66 26.18 21.83
CA ALA A 154 14.44 27.08 22.67
C ALA A 154 14.80 28.36 21.91
N ALA A 155 14.74 29.50 22.61
CA ALA A 155 15.26 30.76 22.12
C ALA A 155 16.80 30.65 22.00
N GLY A 156 17.33 30.90 20.79
CA GLY A 156 18.77 31.05 20.56
C GLY A 156 19.54 29.83 20.00
N GLY A 157 18.90 28.71 19.67
CA GLY A 157 19.58 27.59 18.98
C GLY A 157 18.70 26.37 18.72
N GLY A 158 19.01 25.63 17.64
CA GLY A 158 18.31 24.40 17.24
C GLY A 158 18.29 24.17 15.73
N GLU A 159 17.90 22.95 15.32
CA GLU A 159 17.62 22.61 13.91
C GLU A 159 16.52 23.54 13.37
N ARG A 160 16.63 23.94 12.11
CA ARG A 160 15.59 24.71 11.41
C ARG A 160 15.12 23.92 10.21
N VAL A 161 13.81 23.81 10.04
CA VAL A 161 13.22 23.26 8.82
C VAL A 161 13.04 24.40 7.83
N TYR A 162 13.74 24.33 6.71
CA TYR A 162 13.65 25.32 5.66
C TYR A 162 12.55 24.95 4.68
N VAL A 163 11.62 25.88 4.47
CA VAL A 163 10.48 25.72 3.55
C VAL A 163 10.28 26.99 2.73
N HIS A 164 9.66 26.87 1.57
CA HIS A 164 9.11 28.02 0.86
C HIS A 164 7.97 28.60 1.71
N PRO A 165 7.97 29.91 2.04
CA PRO A 165 6.96 30.53 2.91
C PRO A 165 5.53 30.33 2.40
N GLY A 166 4.57 30.33 3.34
CA GLY A 166 3.15 30.14 3.07
C GLY A 166 2.29 30.55 4.27
N ALA A 167 1.29 31.39 4.03
CA ALA A 167 0.36 31.82 5.07
C ALA A 167 -0.57 30.68 5.51
N TYR A 168 -0.79 30.55 6.81
CA TYR A 168 -1.77 29.61 7.36
C TYR A 168 -3.15 30.26 7.46
N GLU A 169 -3.95 30.14 6.40
CA GLU A 169 -5.27 30.78 6.26
C GLU A 169 -6.43 29.90 6.80
N ALA A 170 -6.33 29.44 8.06
CA ALA A 170 -7.34 28.55 8.65
C ALA A 170 -8.73 29.19 8.79
N GLU A 171 -8.81 30.51 9.01
CA GLU A 171 -10.09 31.23 9.09
C GLU A 171 -10.84 31.23 7.76
N ARG A 172 -10.10 31.21 6.64
CA ARG A 172 -10.66 31.26 5.29
C ARG A 172 -11.01 29.88 4.75
N PHE A 173 -10.15 28.88 4.98
CA PHE A 173 -10.29 27.55 4.37
C PHE A 173 -10.68 26.46 5.37
N GLY A 174 -10.72 26.76 6.67
CA GLY A 174 -10.77 25.75 7.73
C GLY A 174 -9.41 25.10 7.97
N SER A 175 -9.24 24.53 9.17
CA SER A 175 -7.96 23.95 9.63
C SER A 175 -7.42 22.88 8.69
N ASP A 176 -8.26 21.94 8.26
CA ASP A 176 -7.83 20.79 7.45
C ASP A 176 -7.33 21.20 6.06
N ALA A 177 -8.05 22.08 5.37
CA ALA A 177 -7.67 22.56 4.04
C ALA A 177 -6.41 23.43 4.11
N ALA A 178 -6.32 24.32 5.10
CA ALA A 178 -5.12 25.13 5.30
C ALA A 178 -3.89 24.26 5.64
N ARG A 179 -4.04 23.21 6.46
CA ARG A 179 -2.95 22.27 6.75
C ARG A 179 -2.54 21.48 5.52
N TRP A 180 -3.50 20.93 4.78
CA TRP A 180 -3.22 20.15 3.57
C TRP A 180 -2.50 20.99 2.50
N ALA A 181 -2.93 22.23 2.28
CA ALA A 181 -2.31 23.15 1.32
C ALA A 181 -0.82 23.39 1.61
N LEU A 182 -0.48 23.54 2.89
CA LEU A 182 0.88 23.81 3.36
C LEU A 182 1.77 22.55 3.44
N LEU A 183 1.19 21.38 3.77
CA LEU A 183 1.92 20.14 4.05
C LEU A 183 2.06 19.21 2.83
N ARG A 184 1.14 19.27 1.86
CA ARG A 184 1.17 18.36 0.71
C ARG A 184 2.23 18.74 -0.32
N ALA A 185 2.54 20.03 -0.46
CA ALA A 185 3.65 20.49 -1.29
C ALA A 185 4.98 20.19 -0.61
N ALA A 186 6.00 19.82 -1.39
CA ALA A 186 7.33 19.58 -0.83
C ALA A 186 7.87 20.86 -0.16
N PRO A 187 8.79 20.74 0.82
CA PRO A 187 9.31 21.89 1.56
C PRO A 187 9.79 23.05 0.67
N HIS A 188 10.49 22.75 -0.43
CA HIS A 188 11.04 23.76 -1.35
C HIS A 188 10.06 24.27 -2.41
N ASP A 189 8.90 23.64 -2.55
CA ASP A 189 7.86 24.05 -3.51
C ASP A 189 6.91 25.06 -2.89
N ARG A 190 6.27 25.88 -3.73
CA ARG A 190 5.17 26.74 -3.27
C ARG A 190 4.03 25.91 -2.68
N PRO A 191 3.39 26.36 -1.58
CA PRO A 191 2.16 25.74 -1.10
C PRO A 191 1.08 25.71 -2.17
N LEU A 192 0.13 24.80 -2.00
CA LEU A 192 -1.06 24.77 -2.84
C LEU A 192 -1.99 25.94 -2.52
N ASP A 193 -2.84 26.33 -3.48
CA ASP A 193 -3.99 27.18 -3.20
C ASP A 193 -5.02 26.41 -2.35
N GLY A 194 -5.45 27.00 -1.24
CA GLY A 194 -6.45 26.42 -0.34
C GLY A 194 -7.87 26.47 -0.90
N GLY A 195 -8.18 27.40 -1.81
CA GLY A 195 -9.53 27.57 -2.37
C GLY A 195 -10.10 26.30 -3.03
N PRO A 196 -9.36 25.68 -3.97
CA PRO A 196 -9.78 24.42 -4.59
C PRO A 196 -9.98 23.25 -3.61
N LEU A 197 -9.35 23.28 -2.43
CA LEU A 197 -9.45 22.21 -1.43
C LEU A 197 -10.79 22.22 -0.66
N LEU A 198 -11.63 23.25 -0.87
CA LEU A 198 -13.00 23.29 -0.34
C LEU A 198 -14.00 22.49 -1.19
N ALA A 199 -13.65 22.20 -2.44
CA ALA A 199 -14.57 21.52 -3.37
C ALA A 199 -14.68 20.02 -3.06
N GLN A 200 -15.91 19.50 -2.99
CA GLN A 200 -16.18 18.08 -2.72
C GLN A 200 -16.17 17.23 -3.99
N HIS A 201 -15.00 17.04 -4.59
CA HIS A 201 -14.83 16.20 -5.78
C HIS A 201 -13.49 15.45 -5.80
N GLU A 202 -13.39 14.39 -6.60
CA GLU A 202 -12.23 13.50 -6.69
C GLU A 202 -10.89 14.17 -7.09
N ARG A 203 -10.93 15.30 -7.82
CA ARG A 203 -9.70 16.07 -8.16
C ARG A 203 -9.10 16.79 -6.94
N ASN A 204 -9.86 16.96 -5.86
CA ASN A 204 -9.38 17.54 -4.62
C ASN A 204 -8.76 16.40 -3.79
N SER A 205 -7.44 16.43 -3.60
CA SER A 205 -6.72 15.37 -2.91
C SER A 205 -7.09 15.27 -1.42
N LEU A 206 -7.34 16.40 -0.74
CA LEU A 206 -7.82 16.38 0.64
C LEU A 206 -9.18 15.68 0.74
N PHE A 207 -10.12 16.08 -0.13
CA PHE A 207 -11.44 15.45 -0.17
C PHE A 207 -11.32 13.95 -0.45
N ARG A 208 -10.52 13.55 -1.44
CA ARG A 208 -10.36 12.14 -1.84
C ARG A 208 -9.86 11.28 -0.68
N VAL A 209 -8.86 11.74 0.07
CA VAL A 209 -8.31 11.01 1.23
C VAL A 209 -9.34 10.90 2.36
N ARG A 210 -10.01 12.00 2.72
CA ARG A 210 -11.03 11.97 3.79
C ARG A 210 -12.28 11.18 3.36
N TYR A 211 -12.67 11.28 2.09
CA TYR A 211 -13.77 10.53 1.51
C TYR A 211 -13.49 9.03 1.55
N ALA A 212 -12.27 8.58 1.19
CA ALA A 212 -11.88 7.18 1.31
C ALA A 212 -12.03 6.63 2.74
N TYR A 213 -11.62 7.40 3.75
CA TYR A 213 -11.86 7.05 5.16
C TYR A 213 -13.37 6.94 5.47
N SER A 214 -14.15 7.98 5.14
CA SER A 214 -15.61 7.97 5.38
C SER A 214 -16.31 6.80 4.67
N ARG A 215 -15.79 6.38 3.51
CA ARG A 215 -16.30 5.26 2.74
C ARG A 215 -16.06 3.94 3.46
N VAL A 216 -14.91 3.76 4.11
CA VAL A 216 -14.66 2.59 4.99
C VAL A 216 -15.66 2.58 6.14
N ARG A 217 -15.92 3.72 6.78
CA ARG A 217 -16.93 3.81 7.85
C ARG A 217 -18.32 3.39 7.34
N ARG A 218 -18.69 3.82 6.13
CA ARG A 218 -19.92 3.35 5.47
C ARG A 218 -19.90 1.87 5.11
N LEU A 219 -18.78 1.31 4.66
CA LEU A 219 -18.65 -0.12 4.38
C LEU A 219 -18.83 -0.95 5.65
N LEU A 220 -18.29 -0.50 6.78
CA LEU A 220 -18.46 -1.16 8.08
C LEU A 220 -19.91 -1.16 8.54
N VAL A 221 -20.58 0.00 8.49
CA VAL A 221 -22.01 0.13 8.83
C VAL A 221 -22.88 -0.75 7.93
N ASN A 222 -22.65 -0.72 6.62
CA ASN A 222 -23.41 -1.52 5.67
C ASN A 222 -23.10 -3.03 5.81
N GLY A 223 -21.85 -3.38 6.15
CA GLY A 223 -21.45 -4.77 6.42
C GLY A 223 -22.20 -5.35 7.61
N ASP A 224 -22.30 -4.58 8.70
CA ASP A 224 -23.06 -4.96 9.90
C ASP A 224 -24.55 -5.19 9.58
N GLN A 225 -25.18 -4.30 8.80
CA GLN A 225 -26.56 -4.45 8.33
C GLN A 225 -26.79 -5.72 7.48
N LEU A 226 -25.75 -6.20 6.80
CA LEU A 226 -25.76 -7.43 6.00
C LEU A 226 -25.29 -8.67 6.79
N GLY A 227 -25.06 -8.56 8.10
CA GLY A 227 -24.52 -9.65 8.93
C GLY A 227 -23.09 -10.05 8.54
N THR A 228 -22.32 -9.15 7.93
CA THR A 228 -20.95 -9.37 7.48
C THR A 228 -19.98 -8.57 8.35
N ALA A 229 -19.46 -9.19 9.41
CA ALA A 229 -18.44 -8.58 10.26
C ALA A 229 -17.02 -8.68 9.65
N PRO A 230 -16.12 -7.71 9.92
CA PRO A 230 -14.76 -7.74 9.39
C PRO A 230 -13.92 -8.88 10.02
N ALA A 231 -13.59 -9.90 9.23
CA ALA A 231 -12.73 -11.01 9.65
C ALA A 231 -11.87 -11.51 8.49
N TYR A 232 -10.54 -11.45 8.63
CA TYR A 232 -9.62 -11.90 7.59
C TYR A 232 -9.44 -13.43 7.65
N GLU A 233 -10.24 -14.14 6.89
CA GLU A 233 -10.36 -15.61 6.88
C GLU A 233 -9.75 -16.25 5.63
N THR A 234 -9.70 -15.53 4.52
CA THR A 234 -9.16 -16.00 3.25
C THR A 234 -8.31 -14.93 2.59
N SER A 235 -7.37 -15.36 1.73
CA SER A 235 -6.53 -14.44 0.96
C SER A 235 -7.37 -13.52 0.08
N VAL A 236 -7.01 -12.23 0.07
CA VAL A 236 -7.66 -11.17 -0.70
C VAL A 236 -6.70 -10.68 -1.77
N HIS A 237 -7.14 -10.73 -3.02
CA HIS A 237 -6.36 -10.18 -4.13
C HIS A 237 -6.54 -8.67 -4.24
N ALA A 238 -5.65 -7.90 -3.58
CA ALA A 238 -5.65 -6.44 -3.62
C ALA A 238 -4.20 -5.89 -3.62
N PRO A 239 -3.41 -6.15 -4.66
CA PRO A 239 -1.96 -5.89 -4.68
C PRO A 239 -1.60 -4.43 -4.43
N ALA A 240 -2.33 -3.47 -5.02
CA ALA A 240 -2.08 -2.05 -4.83
C ALA A 240 -2.37 -1.61 -3.39
N LEU A 241 -3.49 -2.07 -2.81
CA LEU A 241 -3.86 -1.74 -1.44
C LEU A 241 -2.91 -2.39 -0.43
N LEU A 242 -2.59 -3.68 -0.62
CA LEU A 242 -1.65 -4.41 0.22
C LEU A 242 -0.23 -3.82 0.16
N GLY A 243 0.21 -3.41 -1.02
CA GLY A 243 1.48 -2.69 -1.21
C GLY A 243 1.49 -1.38 -0.43
N ALA A 244 0.47 -0.53 -0.63
CA ALA A 244 0.36 0.73 0.10
C ALA A 244 0.31 0.54 1.63
N LEU A 245 -0.40 -0.47 2.14
CA LEU A 245 -0.42 -0.77 3.57
C LEU A 245 0.92 -1.31 4.09
N GLY A 246 1.64 -2.10 3.30
CA GLY A 246 2.97 -2.61 3.64
C GLY A 246 4.04 -1.52 3.63
N ASP A 247 3.93 -0.55 2.73
CA ASP A 247 4.89 0.55 2.58
C ASP A 247 4.77 1.62 3.69
N HIS A 248 3.61 1.70 4.35
CA HIS A 248 3.30 2.76 5.31
C HIS A 248 4.36 2.98 6.41
N PRO A 249 4.87 1.94 7.11
CA PRO A 249 5.93 2.12 8.12
C PRO A 249 7.21 2.74 7.54
N ALA A 250 7.63 2.30 6.35
CA ALA A 250 8.82 2.83 5.70
C ALA A 250 8.63 4.29 5.27
N VAL A 251 7.42 4.66 4.82
CA VAL A 251 7.07 6.05 4.48
C VAL A 251 7.12 6.95 5.71
N LEU A 252 6.56 6.54 6.86
CA LEU A 252 6.61 7.32 8.09
C LEU A 252 8.06 7.57 8.55
N LEU A 253 8.89 6.52 8.55
CA LEU A 253 10.31 6.65 8.88
C LEU A 253 11.05 7.57 7.91
N ALA A 254 10.78 7.45 6.61
CA ALA A 254 11.39 8.31 5.60
C ALA A 254 10.94 9.78 5.76
N ALA A 255 9.65 10.03 6.01
CA ALA A 255 9.12 11.36 6.26
C ALA A 255 9.78 12.00 7.50
N ALA A 256 9.97 11.24 8.57
CA ALA A 256 10.69 11.67 9.77
C ALA A 256 12.17 11.99 9.48
N ARG A 257 12.91 11.05 8.86
CA ARG A 257 14.33 11.21 8.53
C ARG A 257 14.61 12.41 7.64
N HIS A 258 13.75 12.66 6.67
CA HIS A 258 13.94 13.75 5.70
C HIS A 258 13.21 15.03 6.06
N ARG A 259 12.52 15.10 7.20
CA ARG A 259 11.73 16.27 7.63
C ARG A 259 10.72 16.67 6.54
N ALA A 260 10.11 15.67 5.91
CA ALA A 260 9.37 15.77 4.66
C ALA A 260 7.93 15.22 4.83
N PRO A 261 7.02 15.99 5.47
CA PRO A 261 5.64 15.54 5.71
C PRO A 261 4.82 15.36 4.43
N ASP A 262 5.23 15.99 3.33
CA ASP A 262 4.63 15.82 1.99
C ASP A 262 4.68 14.37 1.51
N ARG A 263 5.67 13.58 1.96
CA ARG A 263 5.76 12.14 1.66
C ARG A 263 4.61 11.37 2.27
N LEU A 264 4.23 11.69 3.50
CA LEU A 264 3.07 11.08 4.15
C LEU A 264 1.79 11.50 3.43
N ALA A 265 1.61 12.79 3.12
CA ALA A 265 0.43 13.27 2.40
C ALA A 265 0.23 12.55 1.05
N ARG A 266 1.28 12.47 0.22
CA ARG A 266 1.23 11.75 -1.08
C ARG A 266 0.98 10.26 -0.92
N HIS A 267 1.51 9.65 0.13
CA HIS A 267 1.24 8.24 0.43
C HIS A 267 -0.22 8.00 0.83
N LEU A 268 -0.83 8.91 1.60
CA LEU A 268 -2.26 8.83 1.91
C LEU A 268 -3.13 9.00 0.67
N GLU A 269 -2.72 9.85 -0.29
CA GLU A 269 -3.38 9.93 -1.60
C GLU A 269 -3.33 8.56 -2.32
N ALA A 270 -2.15 7.93 -2.41
CA ALA A 270 -1.99 6.62 -3.06
C ALA A 270 -2.78 5.51 -2.36
N LEU A 271 -2.81 5.51 -1.02
CA LEU A 271 -3.59 4.56 -0.23
C LEU A 271 -5.09 4.77 -0.44
N ALA A 272 -5.55 6.02 -0.48
CA ALA A 272 -6.95 6.36 -0.76
C ALA A 272 -7.35 5.91 -2.17
N ASP A 273 -6.51 6.11 -3.18
CA ASP A 273 -6.77 5.67 -4.56
C ASP A 273 -6.89 4.14 -4.65
N ALA A 274 -5.96 3.42 -4.02
CA ALA A 274 -5.99 1.96 -3.99
C ALA A 274 -7.25 1.42 -3.26
N LEU A 275 -7.65 2.06 -2.16
CA LEU A 275 -8.84 1.71 -1.40
C LEU A 275 -10.13 2.00 -2.18
N LEU A 276 -10.22 3.17 -2.81
CA LEU A 276 -11.40 3.55 -3.61
C LEU A 276 -11.55 2.67 -4.85
N ALA A 277 -10.46 2.18 -5.45
CA ALA A 277 -10.53 1.17 -6.50
C ALA A 277 -11.00 -0.21 -5.97
N PHE A 278 -10.64 -0.55 -4.73
CA PHE A 278 -10.96 -1.83 -4.10
C PHE A 278 -12.40 -1.92 -3.55
N GLN A 279 -12.97 -0.79 -3.12
CA GLN A 279 -14.20 -0.70 -2.32
C GLN A 279 -15.40 -1.48 -2.88
N HIS A 280 -15.53 -1.55 -4.21
CA HIS A 280 -16.70 -2.13 -4.88
C HIS A 280 -16.74 -3.66 -4.76
N THR A 281 -15.65 -4.28 -4.33
CA THR A 281 -15.53 -5.73 -4.15
C THR A 281 -15.85 -6.18 -2.72
N VAL A 282 -16.01 -5.24 -1.79
CA VAL A 282 -15.98 -5.50 -0.34
C VAL A 282 -17.24 -6.20 0.15
N LEU A 283 -18.40 -5.65 -0.17
CA LEU A 283 -19.70 -6.15 0.30
C LEU A 283 -20.37 -7.01 -0.78
N PRO A 284 -21.25 -7.96 -0.39
CA PRO A 284 -22.06 -8.72 -1.35
C PRO A 284 -22.92 -7.78 -2.23
N LEU A 285 -23.06 -8.12 -3.51
CA LEU A 285 -23.88 -7.38 -4.47
C LEU A 285 -25.02 -8.24 -5.03
N GLY A 286 -26.22 -7.68 -5.14
CA GLY A 286 -27.39 -8.37 -5.68
C GLY A 286 -27.75 -9.62 -4.87
N ASP A 287 -27.78 -10.78 -5.54
CA ASP A 287 -28.14 -12.06 -4.93
C ASP A 287 -26.95 -12.78 -4.25
N GLU A 288 -25.77 -12.15 -4.20
CA GLU A 288 -24.61 -12.71 -3.51
C GLU A 288 -24.86 -12.85 -2.01
N LYS A 289 -24.54 -14.04 -1.48
CA LYS A 289 -24.59 -14.28 -0.03
C LYS A 289 -23.32 -13.77 0.66
N PRO A 290 -23.43 -13.23 1.89
CA PRO A 290 -22.29 -13.04 2.77
C PRO A 290 -21.37 -14.26 2.82
N SER A 291 -20.05 -14.04 2.68
CA SER A 291 -19.05 -15.11 2.60
C SER A 291 -17.77 -14.72 3.33
N ALA A 292 -16.88 -15.71 3.57
CA ALA A 292 -15.55 -15.48 4.12
C ALA A 292 -14.73 -14.49 3.28
N ALA A 293 -14.94 -14.46 1.95
CA ALA A 293 -14.30 -13.50 1.06
C ALA A 293 -14.76 -12.07 1.35
N HIS A 294 -16.06 -11.85 1.54
CA HIS A 294 -16.61 -10.54 1.90
C HIS A 294 -16.09 -10.07 3.26
N ARG A 295 -16.07 -10.95 4.27
CA ARG A 295 -15.50 -10.65 5.60
C ARG A 295 -14.02 -10.28 5.53
N SER A 296 -13.25 -10.97 4.68
CA SER A 296 -11.81 -10.72 4.53
C SER A 296 -11.52 -9.41 3.82
N ARG A 297 -12.29 -9.09 2.77
CA ARG A 297 -12.20 -7.80 2.09
C ARG A 297 -12.62 -6.65 3.01
N LEU A 298 -13.64 -6.85 3.83
CA LEU A 298 -14.08 -5.86 4.80
C LEU A 298 -13.02 -5.63 5.89
N ALA A 299 -12.36 -6.69 6.38
CA ALA A 299 -11.21 -6.57 7.28
C ALA A 299 -10.03 -5.81 6.66
N LEU A 300 -9.77 -6.00 5.37
CA LEU A 300 -8.74 -5.25 4.65
C LEU A 300 -9.13 -3.77 4.49
N ALA A 301 -10.39 -3.48 4.17
CA ALA A 301 -10.90 -2.11 4.08
C ALA A 301 -10.84 -1.39 5.44
N GLU A 302 -11.20 -2.08 6.53
CA GLU A 302 -11.07 -1.58 7.90
C GLU A 302 -9.62 -1.23 8.25
N ALA A 303 -8.69 -2.12 7.93
CA ALA A 303 -7.26 -1.88 8.13
C ALA A 303 -6.79 -0.64 7.35
N ALA A 304 -7.23 -0.47 6.10
CA ALA A 304 -6.93 0.73 5.32
C ALA A 304 -7.51 2.01 5.93
N GLY A 305 -8.76 1.97 6.42
CA GLY A 305 -9.34 3.09 7.15
C GLY A 305 -8.56 3.45 8.41
N THR A 306 -8.03 2.46 9.13
CA THR A 306 -7.19 2.66 10.32
C THR A 306 -5.89 3.39 9.99
N VAL A 307 -5.22 2.98 8.90
CA VAL A 307 -3.98 3.63 8.42
C VAL A 307 -4.25 5.06 7.93
N LEU A 308 -5.35 5.28 7.20
CA LEU A 308 -5.76 6.64 6.79
C LEU A 308 -5.99 7.55 8.00
N ALA A 309 -6.70 7.07 9.02
CA ALA A 309 -6.96 7.84 10.24
C ALA A 309 -5.66 8.18 11.00
N GLY A 310 -4.75 7.21 11.15
CA GLY A 310 -3.44 7.42 11.78
C GLY A 310 -2.60 8.47 11.04
N GLY A 311 -2.48 8.34 9.71
CA GLY A 311 -1.73 9.29 8.90
C GLY A 311 -2.32 10.71 8.89
N LEU A 312 -3.65 10.84 8.79
CA LEU A 312 -4.33 12.14 8.91
C LEU A 312 -4.08 12.77 10.29
N SER A 313 -4.12 11.97 11.36
CA SER A 313 -3.82 12.44 12.72
C SER A 313 -2.40 12.96 12.86
N VAL A 314 -1.39 12.31 12.24
CA VAL A 314 -0.01 12.80 12.23
C VAL A 314 0.09 14.19 11.58
N LEU A 315 -0.61 14.40 10.46
CA LEU A 315 -0.70 15.70 9.79
C LEU A 315 -1.56 16.74 10.55
N GLY A 316 -2.31 16.31 11.58
CA GLY A 316 -3.26 17.14 12.32
C GLY A 316 -4.51 17.48 11.53
N ILE A 317 -4.97 16.55 10.70
CA ILE A 317 -6.14 16.68 9.82
C ILE A 317 -7.22 15.73 10.31
N SER A 318 -8.49 16.17 10.28
CA SER A 318 -9.60 15.33 10.72
C SER A 318 -9.92 14.18 9.75
N ALA A 319 -10.28 13.03 10.31
CA ALA A 319 -10.83 11.88 9.60
C ALA A 319 -12.34 11.75 9.94
N PRO A 320 -13.24 12.43 9.20
CA PRO A 320 -14.67 12.45 9.52
C PRO A 320 -15.36 11.15 9.15
N ASP A 321 -16.28 10.67 10.00
CA ASP A 321 -17.05 9.45 9.74
C ASP A 321 -17.99 9.56 8.54
N ARG A 322 -18.37 10.79 8.17
CA ARG A 322 -19.24 11.10 7.03
C ARG A 322 -18.80 12.40 6.36
N ILE A 323 -18.77 12.38 5.03
CA ILE A 323 -18.64 13.54 4.14
C ILE A 323 -19.78 13.48 3.13
#